data_AF-A0A961ZMC3-F1
#
_entry.id   AF-A0A961ZMC3-F1
#
_cell.length_a   1.000
_cell.length_b   1.000
_cell.length_c   1.000
_cell.angle_alpha   90.00
_cell.angle_beta   90.00
_cell.angle_gamma   90.00
#
_symmetry.space_group_name_H-M   'P 1'
#
loop_
_entity.id
_entity.type
_entity.pdbx_description
1 polymer ?
#
loop_
_entity_poly.entity_id
_entity_poly.type
_entity_poly.pdbx_seq_one_letter_code
_entity_poly.pdbx_strand_id
1 'polypeptide(L)'
;MSFVIDESVSGTVAGHGAADLAALILRVTLGALFIVHIYWKLAILDGGFAAWWARFRDSGYHWSVGWYVVSAEILAAACLIPGIHTRWVSLYALPLMLGAVHFWWVRKGFFFTAAGAEFPAVWAVMLVVQSVLGDGAFAIGSLV
;
A
#
# COMPACT_ATOMS: atom_id res chain seq x y z
N MET A 1 34.26 -30.79 22.38
CA MET A 1 33.37 -29.86 23.12
C MET A 1 32.71 -28.97 22.07
N SER A 2 31.59 -29.43 21.51
CA SER A 2 30.84 -28.68 20.49
C SER A 2 29.99 -27.63 21.19
N PHE A 3 30.27 -26.37 20.91
CA PHE A 3 29.46 -25.23 21.29
C PHE A 3 28.10 -25.35 20.58
N VAL A 4 27.09 -25.82 21.31
CA VAL A 4 25.71 -25.81 20.87
C VAL A 4 25.26 -24.35 20.97
N ILE A 5 25.06 -23.70 19.82
CA ILE A 5 24.30 -22.45 19.77
C ILE A 5 22.88 -22.83 20.16
N ASP A 6 22.46 -22.38 21.33
CA ASP A 6 21.07 -22.43 21.73
C ASP A 6 20.27 -21.46 20.84
N GLU A 7 19.72 -21.94 19.74
CA GLU A 7 18.84 -21.15 18.86
C GLU A 7 17.48 -20.81 19.51
N SER A 8 17.24 -21.21 20.76
CA SER A 8 15.96 -21.01 21.45
C SER A 8 15.64 -19.54 21.80
N VAL A 9 16.58 -18.62 21.56
CA VAL A 9 16.33 -17.16 21.65
C VAL A 9 16.22 -16.54 20.25
N SER A 10 15.56 -17.22 19.32
CA SER A 10 14.97 -16.52 18.17
C SER A 10 13.86 -15.62 18.71
N GLY A 11 14.14 -14.31 18.80
CA GLY A 11 13.28 -13.32 19.47
C GLY A 11 11.89 -13.23 18.86
N THR A 12 10.99 -14.11 19.29
CA THR A 12 9.57 -14.09 18.95
C THR A 12 8.84 -13.15 19.90
N VAL A 13 8.20 -12.12 19.37
CA VAL A 13 7.26 -11.29 20.15
C VAL A 13 5.87 -11.89 19.97
N ALA A 14 5.21 -12.24 21.08
CA ALA A 14 3.88 -12.85 21.07
C ALA A 14 3.75 -14.08 20.13
N GLY A 15 4.78 -14.94 20.07
CA GLY A 15 4.78 -16.17 19.26
C GLY A 15 5.02 -15.96 17.75
N HIS A 16 5.29 -14.73 17.31
CA HIS A 16 5.51 -14.40 15.90
C HIS A 16 6.98 -14.06 15.65
N GLY A 17 7.53 -14.53 14.52
CA GLY A 17 8.89 -14.22 14.12
C GLY A 17 9.05 -12.77 13.66
N ALA A 18 10.28 -12.30 13.55
CA ALA A 18 10.57 -10.93 13.07
C ALA A 18 9.97 -10.65 11.68
N ALA A 19 9.94 -11.64 10.79
CA ALA A 19 9.34 -11.52 9.46
C ALA A 19 7.82 -11.32 9.51
N ASP A 20 7.12 -12.00 10.42
CA ASP A 20 5.67 -11.90 10.60
C ASP A 20 5.28 -10.52 11.14
N LEU A 21 6.09 -9.99 12.07
CA LEU A 21 5.92 -8.64 12.62
C LEU A 21 6.23 -7.56 11.57
N ALA A 22 7.27 -7.75 10.77
CA ALA A 22 7.60 -6.85 9.67
C ALA A 22 6.46 -6.78 8.65
N ALA A 23 5.88 -7.93 8.29
CA ALA A 23 4.72 -8.02 7.42
C ALA A 23 3.48 -7.33 8.00
N LEU A 24 3.22 -7.47 9.31
CA LEU A 24 2.14 -6.77 10.00
C LEU A 24 2.33 -5.24 9.96
N ILE A 25 3.51 -4.76 10.34
CA ILE A 25 3.82 -3.32 10.39
C ILE A 25 3.61 -2.72 8.99
N LEU A 26 4.23 -3.34 7.99
CA LEU A 26 4.14 -2.87 6.60
C LEU A 26 2.69 -2.84 6.12
N ARG A 27 1.90 -3.88 6.45
CA ARG A 27 0.49 -3.99 6.06
C ARG A 27 -0.36 -2.91 6.69
N VAL A 28 -0.20 -2.68 7.99
CA VAL A 28 -0.95 -1.64 8.73
C VAL A 28 -0.58 -0.26 8.20
N THR A 29 0.71 0.01 7.96
CA THR A 29 1.16 1.26 7.34
C THR A 29 0.53 1.46 5.96
N LEU A 30 0.59 0.46 5.07
CA LEU A 30 0.01 0.54 3.74
C LEU A 30 -1.50 0.79 3.78
N GLY A 31 -2.24 0.02 4.61
CA GLY A 31 -3.68 0.19 4.78
C GLY A 31 -4.05 1.57 5.31
N ALA A 32 -3.33 2.07 6.32
CA ALA A 32 -3.54 3.41 6.86
C ALA A 32 -3.27 4.51 5.82
N LEU A 33 -2.22 4.38 5.01
CA LEU A 33 -1.92 5.32 3.93
C LEU A 33 -3.05 5.37 2.90
N PHE A 34 -3.64 4.23 2.52
CA PHE A 34 -4.80 4.21 1.62
C PHE A 34 -6.03 4.88 2.24
N ILE A 35 -6.31 4.66 3.53
CA ILE A 35 -7.38 5.35 4.24
C ILE A 35 -7.17 6.88 4.22
N VAL A 36 -5.96 7.34 4.53
CA VAL A 36 -5.62 8.77 4.50
C VAL A 36 -5.80 9.35 3.10
N HIS A 37 -5.46 8.61 2.04
CA HIS A 37 -5.62 9.07 0.66
C HIS A 37 -7.08 9.15 0.22
N ILE A 38 -7.92 8.19 0.63
CA ILE A 38 -9.36 8.28 0.42
C ILE A 38 -9.92 9.49 1.18
N TYR A 39 -9.58 9.62 2.47
CA TYR A 39 -10.04 10.74 3.30
C TYR A 39 -9.66 12.09 2.70
N TRP A 40 -8.42 12.23 2.21
CA TRP A 40 -7.98 13.46 1.54
C TRP A 40 -8.84 13.80 0.32
N LYS A 41 -9.20 12.82 -0.52
CA LYS A 41 -10.05 13.05 -1.71
C LYS A 41 -11.48 13.46 -1.35
N LEU A 42 -12.00 12.96 -0.23
CA LEU A 42 -13.39 13.21 0.17
C LEU A 42 -13.54 14.49 0.98
N ALA A 43 -12.60 14.76 1.90
CA ALA A 43 -12.77 15.77 2.94
C ALA A 43 -11.84 16.99 2.82
N ILE A 44 -10.66 16.84 2.19
CA ILE A 44 -9.64 17.90 2.16
C ILE A 44 -9.53 18.54 0.77
N LEU A 45 -9.70 17.75 -0.28
CA LEU A 45 -9.56 18.25 -1.64
C LEU A 45 -10.64 19.29 -1.97
N ASP A 46 -10.22 20.47 -2.40
CA ASP A 46 -11.11 21.52 -2.89
C ASP A 46 -11.94 21.02 -4.09
N GLY A 47 -13.27 21.14 -3.98
CA GLY A 47 -14.22 20.57 -4.94
C GLY A 47 -14.47 19.07 -4.78
N GLY A 48 -13.88 18.45 -3.76
CA GLY A 48 -14.11 17.09 -3.31
C GLY A 48 -13.84 16.02 -4.36
N PHE A 49 -14.54 14.88 -4.20
CA PHE A 49 -14.39 13.73 -5.09
C PHE A 49 -14.74 14.04 -6.55
N ALA A 50 -15.72 14.92 -6.79
CA ALA A 50 -16.11 15.30 -8.15
C ALA A 50 -14.99 16.05 -8.88
N ALA A 51 -14.29 16.96 -8.19
CA ALA A 51 -13.14 17.66 -8.75
C ALA A 51 -11.97 16.70 -9.01
N TRP A 52 -11.70 15.76 -8.09
CA TRP A 52 -10.72 14.70 -8.33
C TRP A 52 -11.05 13.88 -9.58
N TRP A 53 -12.32 13.48 -9.73
CA TRP A 53 -12.79 12.69 -10.87
C TRP A 53 -12.63 13.45 -12.19
N ALA A 54 -12.97 14.74 -12.20
CA ALA A 54 -12.84 15.60 -13.37
C ALA A 54 -11.38 15.71 -13.87
N ARG A 55 -10.39 15.67 -12.97
CA ARG A 55 -8.96 15.74 -13.33
C ARG A 55 -8.49 14.62 -14.26
N PHE A 56 -9.11 13.44 -14.22
CA PHE A 56 -8.78 12.35 -15.15
C PHE A 56 -9.15 12.71 -16.58
N ARG A 57 -10.35 13.29 -16.77
CA ARG A 57 -10.82 13.76 -18.07
C ARG A 57 -9.91 14.87 -18.59
N ASP A 58 -9.59 15.85 -17.74
CA ASP A 58 -8.76 16.99 -18.14
C ASP A 58 -7.30 16.58 -18.43
N SER A 59 -6.83 15.50 -17.80
CA SER A 59 -5.52 14.90 -18.07
C SER A 59 -5.50 13.94 -19.27
N GLY A 60 -6.64 13.72 -19.94
CA GLY A 60 -6.75 12.84 -21.09
C GLY A 60 -6.77 11.33 -20.78
N TYR A 61 -6.96 10.93 -19.51
CA TYR A 61 -7.10 9.52 -19.15
C TYR A 61 -8.49 8.99 -19.51
N HIS A 62 -8.55 7.72 -19.89
CA HIS A 62 -9.81 7.03 -20.13
C HIS A 62 -10.61 6.88 -18.82
N TRP A 63 -11.94 6.93 -18.90
CA TRP A 63 -12.85 6.93 -17.74
C TRP A 63 -12.69 5.69 -16.83
N SER A 64 -12.24 4.56 -17.39
CA SER A 64 -11.99 3.32 -16.66
C SER A 64 -10.87 3.44 -15.61
N VAL A 65 -9.92 4.37 -15.79
CA VAL A 65 -8.79 4.56 -14.88
C VAL A 65 -9.27 5.06 -13.51
N GLY A 66 -10.19 6.03 -13.49
CA GLY A 66 -10.72 6.57 -12.24
C GLY A 66 -11.41 5.50 -11.39
N TRP A 67 -12.19 4.62 -12.03
CA TRP A 67 -12.84 3.50 -11.35
C TRP A 67 -11.84 2.52 -10.75
N TYR A 68 -10.83 2.14 -11.52
CA TYR A 68 -9.77 1.27 -11.03
C TYR A 68 -9.01 1.89 -9.85
N VAL A 69 -8.71 3.19 -9.90
CA VAL A 69 -8.01 3.87 -8.80
C VAL A 69 -8.83 3.82 -7.52
N VAL A 70 -10.14 4.10 -7.60
CA VAL A 70 -11.02 4.08 -6.42
C VAL A 70 -11.20 2.66 -5.88
N SER A 71 -11.39 1.66 -6.75
CA SER A 71 -11.56 0.28 -6.30
C SER A 71 -10.31 -0.24 -5.61
N ALA A 72 -9.12 0.05 -6.14
CA ALA A 72 -7.87 -0.37 -5.52
C ALA A 72 -7.61 0.34 -4.19
N GLU A 73 -7.91 1.63 -4.05
CA GLU A 73 -7.79 2.30 -2.75
C GLU A 73 -8.75 1.74 -1.71
N ILE A 74 -10.03 1.52 -2.07
CA ILE A 74 -11.04 1.00 -1.14
C ILE A 74 -10.68 -0.42 -0.71
N LEU A 75 -10.30 -1.28 -1.66
CA LEU A 75 -9.89 -2.66 -1.34
C LEU A 75 -8.64 -2.68 -0.47
N ALA A 76 -7.64 -1.85 -0.77
CA ALA A 76 -6.43 -1.80 0.03
C ALA A 76 -6.68 -1.24 1.44
N ALA A 77 -7.49 -0.19 1.57
CA ALA A 77 -7.90 0.37 2.85
C ALA A 77 -8.69 -0.64 3.70
N ALA A 78 -9.62 -1.38 3.09
CA ALA A 78 -10.50 -2.30 3.81
C ALA A 78 -9.83 -3.64 4.13
N CYS A 79 -9.00 -4.18 3.23
CA CYS A 79 -8.51 -5.56 3.33
C CYS A 79 -7.08 -5.67 3.85
N LEU A 80 -6.21 -4.66 3.65
CA LEU A 80 -4.83 -4.77 4.15
C LEU A 80 -4.81 -4.80 5.67
N ILE A 81 -5.40 -3.84 6.38
CA ILE A 81 -5.34 -3.80 7.85
C ILE A 81 -5.76 -5.13 8.52
N PRO A 82 -6.94 -5.72 8.19
CA PRO A 82 -7.36 -7.01 8.77
C PRO A 82 -6.59 -8.22 8.22
N GLY A 83 -5.76 -8.07 7.18
CA GLY A 83 -5.00 -9.17 6.63
C GLY A 83 -5.81 -10.13 5.78
N ILE A 84 -6.73 -9.60 4.97
CA ILE A 84 -7.58 -10.42 4.10
C ILE A 84 -6.97 -10.40 2.69
N HIS A 85 -6.51 -11.56 2.21
CA HIS A 85 -5.87 -11.73 0.91
C HIS A 85 -4.75 -10.71 0.64
N THR A 86 -3.88 -10.46 1.62
CA THR A 86 -2.91 -9.35 1.60
C THR A 86 -2.04 -9.35 0.34
N ARG A 87 -1.61 -10.54 -0.12
CA ARG A 87 -0.81 -10.69 -1.35
C ARG A 87 -1.55 -10.18 -2.58
N TRP A 88 -2.80 -10.62 -2.78
CA TRP A 88 -3.58 -10.25 -3.96
C TRP A 88 -4.01 -8.78 -3.93
N VAL A 89 -4.39 -8.28 -2.76
CA VAL A 89 -4.76 -6.86 -2.59
C VAL A 89 -3.56 -5.95 -2.86
N SER A 90 -2.37 -6.33 -2.39
CA SER A 90 -1.13 -5.59 -2.65
C SER A 90 -0.78 -5.57 -4.14
N LEU A 91 -0.89 -6.71 -4.82
CA LEU A 91 -0.68 -6.80 -6.28
C LEU A 91 -1.74 -6.03 -7.06
N TYR A 92 -2.99 -6.00 -6.60
CA TYR A 92 -4.06 -5.24 -7.23
C TYR A 92 -3.87 -3.73 -7.07
N ALA A 93 -3.33 -3.26 -5.94
CA ALA A 93 -3.04 -1.84 -5.71
C ALA A 93 -1.72 -1.38 -6.36
N LEU A 94 -0.85 -2.30 -6.78
CA LEU A 94 0.45 -1.98 -7.37
C LEU A 94 0.36 -1.19 -8.69
N PRO A 95 -0.47 -1.58 -9.69
CA PRO A 95 -0.58 -0.80 -10.93
C PRO A 95 -1.11 0.63 -10.70
N LEU A 96 -1.94 0.84 -9.69
CA LEU A 96 -2.36 2.17 -9.26
C LEU A 96 -1.15 3.01 -8.84
N MET A 97 -0.27 2.48 -7.99
CA MET A 97 0.93 3.19 -7.55
C MET A 97 1.91 3.42 -8.71
N LEU A 98 2.09 2.46 -9.61
CA LEU A 98 2.90 2.66 -10.82
C LEU A 98 2.32 3.76 -11.72
N GLY A 99 0.99 3.84 -11.85
CA GLY A 99 0.30 4.93 -12.52
C GLY A 99 0.57 6.28 -11.85
N ALA A 100 0.55 6.34 -10.52
CA ALA A 100 0.88 7.55 -9.76
C ALA A 100 2.36 7.98 -9.93
N VAL A 101 3.30 7.03 -9.91
CA VAL A 101 4.73 7.27 -10.21
C VAL A 101 4.87 7.93 -11.56
N HIS A 102 4.28 7.33 -12.61
CA HIS A 102 4.36 7.87 -13.95
C HIS A 102 3.71 9.27 -14.06
N PHE A 103 2.54 9.44 -13.44
CA PHE A 103 1.80 10.70 -13.45
C PHE A 103 2.61 11.88 -12.88
N TRP A 104 3.30 11.66 -11.76
CA TRP A 104 4.11 12.69 -11.10
C TRP A 104 5.48 12.87 -11.77
N TRP A 105 6.08 11.78 -12.25
CA TRP A 105 7.37 11.84 -12.94
C TRP A 105 7.31 12.77 -14.15
N VAL A 106 6.27 12.64 -14.98
CA VAL A 106 6.09 13.45 -16.19
C VAL A 106 5.81 14.92 -15.86
N ARG A 107 5.13 15.22 -14.74
CA ARG A 107 4.68 16.59 -14.41
C ARG A 107 5.66 17.38 -13.55
N LYS A 108 6.38 16.71 -12.66
CA LYS A 108 7.16 17.32 -11.57
C LYS A 108 8.54 16.69 -11.38
N GLY A 109 8.86 15.63 -12.10
CA GLY A 109 10.11 14.89 -11.96
C GLY A 109 10.10 13.94 -10.76
N PHE A 110 11.29 13.53 -10.32
CA PHE A 110 11.44 12.51 -9.28
C PHE A 110 11.31 13.08 -7.86
N PHE A 111 12.08 14.12 -7.54
CA PHE A 111 12.23 14.60 -6.16
C PHE A 111 10.96 15.23 -5.58
N PHE A 112 10.70 14.98 -4.30
CA PHE A 112 9.55 15.54 -3.59
C PHE A 112 9.72 17.01 -3.17
N THR A 113 10.20 17.88 -4.07
CA THR A 113 10.31 19.33 -3.83
C THR A 113 9.01 20.07 -4.15
N ALA A 114 8.25 19.57 -5.14
CA ALA A 114 6.97 20.12 -5.57
C ALA A 114 5.98 19.02 -6.02
N ALA A 115 5.88 17.95 -5.22
CA ALA A 115 5.13 16.72 -5.49
C ALA A 115 5.73 15.85 -6.62
N GLY A 116 6.88 15.22 -6.34
CA GLY A 116 7.55 14.32 -7.26
C GLY A 116 7.15 12.84 -7.12
N ALA A 117 7.70 12.01 -8.01
CA ALA A 117 7.43 10.58 -8.08
C ALA A 117 8.09 9.72 -6.98
N GLU A 118 8.98 10.28 -6.17
CA GLU A 118 9.72 9.59 -5.12
C GLU A 118 8.80 8.84 -4.13
N PHE A 119 7.84 9.53 -3.53
CA PHE A 119 6.92 8.93 -2.55
C PHE A 119 6.06 7.79 -3.11
N PRO A 120 5.36 7.95 -4.27
CA PRO A 120 4.61 6.84 -4.84
C PRO A 120 5.53 5.70 -5.33
N ALA A 121 6.79 5.96 -5.68
CA ALA A 121 7.74 4.92 -6.04
C ALA A 121 8.10 4.05 -4.84
N VAL A 122 8.39 4.67 -3.69
CA VAL A 122 8.61 3.95 -2.43
C VAL A 122 7.37 3.14 -2.05
N TRP A 123 6.18 3.72 -2.21
CA TRP A 123 4.92 3.00 -1.94
C TRP A 123 4.75 1.78 -2.87
N ALA A 124 5.06 1.91 -4.16
CA ALA A 124 5.04 0.77 -5.08
C ALA A 124 5.99 -0.36 -4.63
N VAL A 125 7.20 -0.04 -4.18
CA VAL A 125 8.14 -1.04 -3.64
C VAL A 125 7.58 -1.68 -2.36
N MET A 126 7.01 -0.90 -1.45
CA MET A 126 6.38 -1.43 -0.24
C MET A 126 5.25 -2.41 -0.56
N LEU A 127 4.44 -2.16 -1.59
CA LEU A 127 3.41 -3.09 -2.05
C LEU A 127 3.99 -4.40 -2.60
N VAL A 128 5.10 -4.32 -3.35
CA VAL A 128 5.83 -5.51 -3.80
C VAL A 128 6.35 -6.30 -2.60
N VAL A 129 7.00 -5.64 -1.65
CA VAL A 129 7.52 -6.29 -0.43
C VAL A 129 6.39 -6.94 0.36
N GLN A 130 5.27 -6.24 0.57
CA GLN A 130 4.09 -6.80 1.24
C GLN A 130 3.54 -8.02 0.50
N SER A 131 3.49 -7.98 -0.84
CA SER A 131 3.01 -9.11 -1.62
C SER A 131 3.90 -10.35 -1.46
N VAL A 132 5.22 -10.16 -1.31
CA VAL A 132 6.18 -11.25 -1.11
C VAL A 132 6.06 -11.80 0.31
N LEU A 133 6.10 -10.93 1.33
CA LEU A 133 5.99 -11.31 2.75
C LEU A 133 4.64 -11.97 3.07
N GLY A 134 3.55 -11.54 2.42
CA GLY A 134 2.22 -12.11 2.60
C GLY A 134 1.48 -11.53 3.80
N ASP A 135 0.78 -12.39 4.53
CA ASP A 135 -0.19 -11.99 5.56
C ASP A 135 0.48 -11.64 6.90
N GLY A 136 1.50 -12.36 7.35
CA GLY A 136 2.18 -12.07 8.61
C GLY A 136 1.30 -12.22 9.85
N ALA A 137 1.73 -11.60 10.96
CA ALA A 137 1.08 -11.75 12.26
C ALA A 137 -0.37 -11.23 12.28
N PHE A 138 -1.23 -11.88 13.07
CA PHE A 138 -2.64 -11.51 13.33
C PHE A 138 -3.52 -11.33 12.08
N ALA A 139 -3.16 -11.96 10.96
CA ALA A 139 -3.99 -11.93 9.76
C ALA A 139 -5.22 -12.82 9.92
N ILE A 140 -6.39 -12.32 9.53
CA ILE A 140 -7.60 -13.17 9.51
C ILE A 140 -7.45 -14.29 8.47
N GLY A 141 -6.76 -14.03 7.36
CA GLY A 141 -6.51 -15.01 6.31
C GLY A 141 -5.61 -16.19 6.72
N SER A 142 -4.82 -16.07 7.80
CA SER A 142 -3.99 -17.17 8.30
C SER A 142 -4.68 -18.04 9.36
N LEU A 143 -5.91 -17.70 9.76
CA LEU A 143 -6.70 -18.41 10.78
C LEU A 143 -7.67 -19.44 10.18
N VAL A 144 -7.66 -19.61 8.86
CA VAL A 144 -8.48 -20.58 8.09
C VAL A 144 -7.55 -21.52 7.35
#